data_AF-A0A924DTI8-F1
#
_entry.id   AF-A0A924DTI8-F1
#
_cell.length_a   1.000
_cell.length_b   1.000
_cell.length_c   1.000
_cell.angle_alpha   90.00
_cell.angle_beta   90.00
_cell.angle_gamma   90.00
#
_symmetry.space_group_name_H-M   'P 1'
#
loop_
_entity.id
_entity.type
_entity.pdbx_description
1 polymer ?
#
loop_
_entity_poly.entity_id
_entity_poly.type
_entity_poly.pdbx_seq_one_letter_code
_entity_poly.pdbx_strand_id
1 'polypeptide(L)'
;QSYNWTEILARFHHRLVFIHPFPNGNGRYSRLHTDLLAATYNQQIPTWGAASVVGDINQEGGIRERYIQALKFADQKKFDELIRFLYL
;
A
#
# COMPACT_ATOMS: atom_id res chain seq x y z
N GLN A 1 -3.45 -2.39 -22.91
CA GLN A 1 -2.58 -1.40 -22.25
C GLN A 1 -2.23 -1.93 -20.87
N SER A 2 -0.98 -1.77 -20.42
CA SER A 2 -0.53 -2.16 -19.08
C SER A 2 -0.50 -0.93 -18.18
N TYR A 3 -0.79 -1.12 -16.89
CA TYR A 3 -0.73 -0.04 -15.88
C TYR A 3 0.70 0.48 -15.69
N ASN A 4 0.85 1.69 -15.15
CA ASN A 4 2.14 2.21 -14.73
C ASN A 4 2.65 1.48 -13.46
N TRP A 5 3.91 1.69 -13.10
CA TRP A 5 4.53 0.97 -11.97
C TRP A 5 3.87 1.24 -10.62
N THR A 6 3.45 2.46 -10.33
CA THR A 6 2.82 2.80 -9.04
C THR A 6 1.48 2.09 -8.88
N GLU A 7 0.68 2.00 -9.95
CA GLU A 7 -0.56 1.25 -9.97
C GLU A 7 -0.34 -0.27 -9.95
N ILE A 8 0.70 -0.78 -10.64
CA ILE A 8 1.09 -2.20 -10.54
C ILE A 8 1.40 -2.56 -9.08
N LEU A 9 2.19 -1.75 -8.38
CA LEU A 9 2.57 -1.99 -6.98
C LEU A 9 1.36 -1.93 -6.04
N ALA A 10 0.47 -0.96 -6.22
CA ALA A 10 -0.78 -0.87 -5.44
C ALA A 10 -1.68 -2.10 -5.65
N ARG A 11 -1.86 -2.53 -6.90
CA ARG A 11 -2.66 -3.71 -7.25
C ARG A 11 -2.03 -5.01 -6.76
N PHE A 12 -0.70 -5.12 -6.84
CA PHE A 12 0.05 -6.26 -6.33
C PHE A 12 -0.12 -6.40 -4.82
N HIS A 13 0.12 -5.32 -4.08
CA HIS A 13 -0.08 -5.26 -2.63
C HIS A 13 -1.51 -5.62 -2.22
N HIS A 14 -2.50 -4.95 -2.82
CA HIS A 14 -3.92 -5.18 -2.51
C HIS A 14 -4.30 -6.65 -2.72
N ARG A 15 -3.84 -7.26 -3.82
CA ARG A 15 -4.16 -8.65 -4.12
C ARG A 15 -3.55 -9.63 -3.11
N LEU A 16 -2.34 -9.37 -2.61
CA LEU A 16 -1.74 -10.17 -1.54
C LEU A 16 -2.52 -10.05 -0.22
N VAL A 17 -2.94 -8.84 0.14
CA VAL A 17 -3.79 -8.60 1.32
C VAL A 17 -5.13 -9.31 1.19
N PHE A 18 -5.73 -9.27 -0.01
CA PHE A 18 -7.03 -9.88 -0.31
C PHE A 18 -7.00 -11.41 -0.25
N ILE A 19 -5.97 -12.05 -0.83
CA ILE A 19 -5.82 -13.52 -0.81
C ILE A 19 -5.65 -14.03 0.62
N HIS A 20 -4.96 -13.27 1.48
CA HIS A 20 -4.78 -13.57 2.90
C HIS A 20 -4.26 -15.00 3.18
N PRO A 21 -3.10 -15.40 2.63
CA PRO A 21 -2.64 -16.79 2.65
C PRO A 21 -2.21 -17.33 4.03
N PHE A 22 -2.00 -16.47 5.03
CA PHE A 22 -1.55 -16.88 6.36
C PHE A 22 -2.60 -16.58 7.44
N PRO A 23 -2.61 -17.28 8.59
CA PRO A 23 -3.47 -16.92 9.72
C PRO A 23 -3.18 -15.52 10.31
N ASN A 24 -1.93 -15.07 10.22
CA ASN A 24 -1.47 -13.78 10.75
C ASN A 24 -0.35 -13.20 9.89
N GLY A 25 -0.18 -11.89 9.93
CA GLY A 25 0.97 -11.22 9.31
C GLY A 25 0.82 -10.86 7.83
N ASN A 26 -0.35 -11.08 7.21
CA ASN A 26 -0.59 -10.78 5.79
C ASN A 26 -0.27 -9.34 5.39
N GLY A 27 -0.52 -8.36 6.27
CA GLY A 27 -0.15 -6.97 6.00
C GLY A 27 1.38 -6.76 5.92
N ARG A 28 2.16 -7.39 6.80
CA ARG A 28 3.64 -7.34 6.78
C ARG A 28 4.19 -8.07 5.56
N TYR A 29 3.66 -9.26 5.29
CA TYR A 29 4.00 -10.06 4.11
C TYR A 29 3.77 -9.29 2.80
N SER A 30 2.61 -8.66 2.66
CA SER A 30 2.23 -7.94 1.43
C SER A 30 3.08 -6.70 1.21
N ARG A 31 3.37 -5.93 2.27
CA ARG A 31 4.28 -4.77 2.17
C ARG A 31 5.67 -5.18 1.73
N LEU A 32 6.27 -6.16 2.43
CA LEU A 32 7.61 -6.64 2.10
C LEU A 32 7.73 -7.13 0.65
N HIS A 33 6.76 -7.90 0.16
CA HIS A 33 6.80 -8.39 -1.22
C HIS A 33 6.61 -7.26 -2.23
N THR A 34 5.84 -6.22 -1.89
CA THR A 34 5.68 -5.05 -2.75
C THR A 34 6.97 -4.22 -2.81
N ASP A 35 7.67 -4.06 -1.67
CA ASP A 35 8.97 -3.41 -1.62
C ASP A 35 10.01 -4.17 -2.45
N LEU A 36 10.04 -5.51 -2.34
CA LEU A 36 10.92 -6.37 -3.15
C LEU A 36 10.60 -6.27 -4.64
N LEU A 37 9.33 -6.23 -5.03
CA LEU A 37 8.93 -6.05 -6.43
C LEU A 37 9.41 -4.69 -6.96
N ALA A 38 9.22 -3.61 -6.20
CA ALA A 38 9.69 -2.29 -6.57
C ALA A 38 11.21 -2.27 -6.75
N ALA A 39 11.96 -2.81 -5.78
CA ALA A 39 13.42 -2.88 -5.82
C ALA A 39 13.94 -3.71 -7.00
N THR A 40 13.32 -4.87 -7.28
CA THR A 40 13.73 -5.77 -8.39
C THR A 40 13.66 -5.09 -9.75
N TYR A 41 12.72 -4.16 -9.92
CA TYR A 41 12.51 -3.43 -11.17
C TYR A 41 13.02 -1.98 -11.11
N ASN A 42 13.89 -1.63 -10.17
CA ASN A 42 14.45 -0.29 -9.98
C ASN A 42 13.38 0.82 -9.90
N GLN A 43 12.25 0.52 -9.27
CA GLN A 43 11.17 1.48 -9.02
C GLN A 43 11.31 2.08 -7.63
N GLN A 44 10.63 3.22 -7.40
CA GLN A 44 10.55 3.83 -6.09
C GLN A 44 9.85 2.87 -5.11
N ILE A 45 10.55 2.54 -4.01
CA ILE A 45 10.00 1.75 -2.91
C ILE A 45 8.90 2.56 -2.21
N PRO A 46 7.71 1.97 -1.94
CA PRO A 46 6.67 2.62 -1.17
C PRO A 46 7.16 3.14 0.19
N THR A 47 6.74 4.35 0.55
CA THR A 47 6.96 4.96 1.87
C THR A 47 5.96 4.46 2.91
N TRP A 48 4.88 3.81 2.46
CA TRP A 48 3.78 3.32 3.31
C TRP A 48 3.16 4.43 4.18
N GLY A 49 3.09 5.66 3.65
CA GLY A 49 2.55 6.82 4.34
C GLY A 49 3.51 7.45 5.35
N ALA A 50 4.80 7.11 5.33
CA ALA A 50 5.79 7.65 6.27
C ALA A 50 6.06 9.15 6.09
N ALA A 51 5.86 9.74 4.90
CA ALA A 51 6.01 11.20 4.74
C ALA A 51 4.83 11.99 5.37
N SER A 52 3.70 11.32 5.67
CA SER A 52 2.59 11.88 6.44
C SER A 52 2.88 12.05 7.94
N VAL A 53 4.00 11.54 8.48
CA VAL A 53 4.32 11.55 9.93
C VAL A 53 4.87 12.91 10.41
N VAL A 54 5.40 13.75 9.52
CA VAL A 54 6.08 15.00 9.90
C VAL A 54 5.12 16.08 10.45
N GLY A 55 3.80 15.90 10.33
CA GLY A 55 2.81 16.93 10.70
C GLY A 55 1.77 16.58 11.77
N ASP A 56 1.63 15.32 12.20
CA ASP A 56 0.42 14.93 12.96
C ASP A 56 0.64 13.75 13.93
N ILE A 57 1.61 13.92 14.83
CA ILE A 57 1.94 12.96 15.91
C ILE A 57 0.83 12.82 16.98
N ASN A 58 -0.22 13.63 16.91
CA ASN A 58 -1.29 13.69 17.91
C ASN A 58 -2.60 13.03 17.48
N GLN A 59 -2.72 12.50 16.26
CA GLN A 59 -3.88 11.72 15.84
C GLN A 59 -3.63 10.22 16.03
N GLU A 60 -3.91 9.73 17.23
CA GLU A 60 -4.19 8.33 17.50
C GLU A 60 -5.31 7.87 16.54
N GLY A 61 -4.93 7.25 15.42
CA GLY A 61 -5.86 6.85 14.36
C GLY A 61 -5.65 7.48 12.97
N GLY A 62 -4.45 8.01 12.65
CA GLY A 62 -4.20 8.64 11.35
C GLY A 62 -3.85 7.67 10.21
N ILE A 63 -2.65 7.06 10.27
CA ILE A 63 -2.06 6.33 9.13
C ILE A 63 -2.72 4.98 8.88
N ARG A 64 -3.04 4.24 9.94
CA ARG A 64 -3.65 2.91 9.81
C ARG A 64 -5.06 3.03 9.21
N GLU A 65 -5.82 4.03 9.62
CA GLU A 65 -7.17 4.30 9.17
C GLU A 65 -7.15 4.74 7.71
N ARG A 66 -6.22 5.64 7.33
CA ARG A 66 -5.98 6.00 5.93
C ARG A 66 -5.63 4.78 5.08
N TYR A 67 -4.75 3.91 5.57
CA TYR A 67 -4.40 2.66 4.89
C TYR A 67 -5.63 1.75 4.69
N ILE A 68 -6.41 1.53 5.76
CA ILE A 68 -7.62 0.70 5.70
C ILE A 68 -8.65 1.30 4.74
N GLN A 69 -8.86 2.62 4.76
CA GLN A 69 -9.77 3.29 3.84
C GLN A 69 -9.32 3.16 2.39
N ALA A 70 -8.01 3.33 2.13
CA ALA A 70 -7.45 3.13 0.79
C ALA A 70 -7.66 1.70 0.28
N LEU A 71 -7.49 0.68 1.14
CA LEU A 71 -7.80 -0.72 0.80
C LEU A 71 -9.29 -0.91 0.47
N LYS A 72 -10.22 -0.30 1.23
CA LYS A 72 -11.67 -0.37 0.95
C LYS A 72 -12.05 0.24 -0.40
N PHE A 73 -11.39 1.32 -0.82
CA PHE A 73 -11.56 1.85 -2.17
C PHE A 73 -10.99 0.90 -3.23
N ALA A 74 -9.83 0.31 -2.97
CA ALA A 74 -9.20 -0.67 -3.86
C ALA A 74 -10.04 -1.95 -4.03
N ASP A 75 -10.80 -2.38 -3.01
CA ASP A 75 -11.78 -3.47 -3.12
C ASP A 75 -12.84 -3.19 -4.21
N GLN A 76 -13.16 -1.92 -4.43
CA GLN A 76 -14.06 -1.47 -5.51
C GLN A 76 -13.33 -1.17 -6.82
N LYS A 77 -12.08 -1.64 -6.97
CA LYS A 77 -11.18 -1.38 -8.09
C LYS A 77 -10.79 0.10 -8.28
N LYS A 78 -10.98 0.94 -7.26
CA LYS A 78 -10.56 2.36 -7.25
C LYS A 78 -9.23 2.47 -6.51
N PHE A 79 -8.12 2.53 -7.26
CA PHE A 79 -6.77 2.42 -6.69
C PHE A 79 -6.12 3.75 -6.33
N ASP A 80 -6.71 4.89 -6.70
CA ASP A 80 -6.08 6.21 -6.53
C ASP A 80 -5.64 6.49 -5.09
N GLU A 81 -6.51 6.21 -4.12
CA GLU A 81 -6.19 6.41 -2.70
C GLU A 81 -5.09 5.47 -2.20
N LEU A 82 -5.01 4.24 -2.72
CA LEU A 82 -3.96 3.31 -2.36
C LEU A 82 -2.62 3.70 -3.00
N ILE A 83 -2.63 4.09 -4.27
CA ILE A 83 -1.44 4.62 -4.96
C ILE A 83 -0.90 5.84 -4.21
N ARG A 84 -1.79 6.75 -3.82
CA ARG A 84 -1.44 7.93 -3.04
C ARG A 84 -0.85 7.53 -1.68
N PHE A 85 -1.48 6.60 -0.96
CA PHE A 85 -0.97 6.09 0.31
C PHE A 85 0.43 5.47 0.22
N LEU A 86 0.76 4.79 -0.89
CA LEU A 86 2.08 4.18 -1.09
C LEU A 86 3.22 5.19 -1.08
N TYR A 87 2.99 6.45 -1.46
CA TYR A 87 4.05 7.45 -1.67
C TYR A 87 3.83 8.80 -0.96
N LEU A 88 2.72 8.95 -0.22
CA LEU A 88 2.49 10.07 0.68
C LEU A 88 3.37 10.05 1.93
#